data_AF-A0A8H3U7Z9-F1
#
_entry.id   AF-A0A8H3U7Z9-F1
#
_cell.length_a   1.000
_cell.length_b   1.000
_cell.length_c   1.000
_cell.angle_alpha   90.00
_cell.angle_beta   90.00
_cell.angle_gamma   90.00
#
_symmetry.space_group_name_H-M   'P 1'
#
loop_
_entity.id
_entity.type
_entity.pdbx_description
1 polymer ?
#
loop_
_entity_poly.entity_id
_entity_poly.type
_entity_poly.pdbx_seq_one_letter_code
_entity_poly.pdbx_strand_id
1 'polypeptide(L)'
;MTGPTSRVRPGIIHTNSALRVCAFRGDLDAMWAIAGTIPDDGPQQADAITFTTILNALRISAEKQPRNIRPNEQAVEIQDQTVLQARQIWEDVASRWYQGKILVDEMLVCSMGRTLLLGSRSQDWDDVFSLVEQTTNIWRQAPHLRTGAKTDFEGKSIPPPLSQLARTSIGDEGPDAGGEFDSVPQSISLERATLRGSKSASLQYVKPSANTLSMLLEASLKLYLKNAADEYWKIFTDPQGLAVQPDVENYHAYLRVLRQARASSQAVKLVRGMKYSEPHPKTFRLAMSASLRNQGSPTVMRDASDVMDLMQARLPQMDVRVCSMWMELALKGPYVKDVYEAIERLGPQNIDLMAIAQAGDSATLPHVVILLRRMLSGYDRFKDGKLLREDQKKEFAARAKKWHSLLSKLTSTEAWQNEGQLLEKQIWAKGQGIKVDRLTAQKHEEKSEARMRRSGVKPSSMRGGVYSRRASGPEQESGRLPTTKKDLRRKIDEARTWNRDVDVGEQGIEERQKKTRGLRRILKREREAMKEQDEFSDFEHDVLFK
;
A
#
# COMPACT_ATOMS: atom_id res chain seq x y z
N MET A 1 -26.29 -20.66 32.95
CA MET A 1 -27.57 -19.91 32.95
C MET A 1 -28.72 -20.82 32.54
N THR A 2 -29.03 -21.84 33.34
CA THR A 2 -30.06 -22.84 33.04
C THR A 2 -30.82 -23.17 34.32
N GLY A 3 -31.66 -22.24 34.77
CA GLY A 3 -32.64 -22.54 35.80
C GLY A 3 -33.77 -23.38 35.18
N PRO A 4 -34.15 -24.53 35.75
CA PRO A 4 -35.21 -25.40 35.22
C PRO A 4 -36.60 -24.71 35.16
N THR A 5 -36.74 -23.52 35.73
CA THR A 5 -37.98 -22.72 35.82
C THR A 5 -38.00 -21.48 34.92
N SER A 6 -36.95 -21.24 34.11
CA SER A 6 -36.90 -20.05 33.24
C SER A 6 -37.86 -20.15 32.06
N ARG A 7 -38.75 -19.17 31.91
CA ARG A 7 -39.63 -19.02 30.73
C ARG A 7 -38.86 -18.67 29.45
N VAL A 8 -37.66 -18.10 29.59
CA VAL A 8 -36.78 -17.73 28.47
C VAL A 8 -35.80 -18.86 28.21
N ARG A 9 -35.87 -19.46 27.03
CA ARG A 9 -34.85 -20.40 26.55
C ARG A 9 -33.64 -19.59 26.07
N PRO A 10 -32.44 -19.77 26.65
CA PRO A 10 -31.26 -19.07 26.18
C PRO A 10 -31.00 -19.48 24.72
N GLY A 11 -31.02 -18.50 23.81
CA GLY A 11 -30.61 -18.66 22.42
C GLY A 11 -29.23 -18.05 22.14
N ILE A 12 -28.75 -18.17 20.91
CA ILE A 12 -27.41 -17.71 20.49
C ILE A 12 -27.12 -16.23 20.83
N ILE A 13 -28.15 -15.38 20.84
CA ILE A 13 -28.05 -13.96 21.23
C ILE A 13 -27.54 -13.79 22.66
N HIS A 14 -28.00 -14.64 23.60
CA HIS A 14 -27.57 -14.59 25.00
C HIS A 14 -26.12 -15.08 25.13
N THR A 15 -25.77 -16.14 24.41
CA THR A 15 -24.40 -16.66 24.35
C THR A 15 -23.45 -15.62 23.77
N ASN A 16 -23.79 -15.00 22.64
CA ASN A 16 -23.01 -13.91 22.03
C ASN A 16 -22.85 -12.71 22.98
N SER A 17 -23.89 -12.39 23.75
CA SER A 17 -23.80 -11.33 24.76
C SER A 17 -22.83 -11.70 25.89
N ALA A 18 -22.87 -12.94 26.38
CA ALA A 18 -21.94 -13.43 27.38
C ALA A 18 -20.49 -13.44 26.85
N LEU A 19 -20.27 -13.90 25.61
CA LEU A 19 -18.97 -13.88 24.95
C LEU A 19 -18.42 -12.44 24.81
N ARG A 20 -19.26 -11.46 24.46
CA ARG A 20 -18.86 -10.05 24.40
C ARG A 20 -18.41 -9.51 25.76
N VAL A 21 -19.07 -9.92 26.85
CA VAL A 21 -18.68 -9.52 28.21
C VAL A 21 -17.31 -10.11 28.56
N CYS A 22 -17.08 -11.40 28.27
CA CYS A 22 -15.77 -12.04 28.46
C CYS A 22 -14.69 -11.36 27.63
N ALA A 23 -14.95 -11.10 26.34
CA ALA A 23 -14.05 -10.39 25.43
C ALA A 23 -13.69 -8.99 25.93
N PHE A 24 -14.66 -8.24 26.45
CA PHE A 24 -14.44 -6.90 27.01
C PHE A 24 -13.55 -6.95 28.26
N ARG A 25 -13.79 -7.93 29.15
CA ARG A 25 -12.98 -8.16 30.35
C ARG A 25 -11.59 -8.74 30.04
N GLY A 26 -11.41 -9.35 28.87
CA GLY A 26 -10.17 -10.03 28.48
C GLY A 26 -10.01 -11.42 29.10
N ASP A 27 -11.10 -12.03 29.56
CA ASP A 27 -11.12 -13.38 30.15
C ASP A 27 -11.37 -14.41 29.03
N LEU A 28 -10.27 -14.90 28.44
CA LEU A 28 -10.32 -15.87 27.34
C LEU A 28 -10.74 -17.26 27.84
N ASP A 29 -10.39 -17.64 29.06
CA ASP A 29 -10.73 -18.97 29.61
C ASP A 29 -12.24 -19.13 29.79
N ALA A 30 -12.89 -18.12 30.38
CA ALA A 30 -14.35 -18.08 30.48
C ALA A 30 -15.02 -18.02 29.09
N MET A 31 -14.42 -17.29 28.15
CA MET A 31 -14.91 -17.21 26.78
C MET A 31 -14.90 -18.58 26.10
N TRP A 32 -13.81 -19.34 26.21
CA TRP A 32 -13.69 -20.70 25.66
C TRP A 32 -14.61 -21.70 26.35
N ALA A 33 -14.79 -21.59 27.67
CA ALA A 33 -15.75 -22.41 28.41
C ALA A 33 -17.19 -22.20 27.90
N ILE A 34 -17.57 -20.95 27.59
CA ILE A 34 -18.88 -20.65 27.00
C ILE A 34 -18.94 -21.14 25.55
N ALA A 35 -17.90 -20.89 24.75
CA ALA A 35 -17.85 -21.31 23.35
C ALA A 35 -17.98 -22.84 23.19
N GLY A 36 -17.38 -23.61 24.10
CA GLY A 36 -17.49 -25.07 24.13
C GLY A 36 -18.89 -25.60 24.47
N THR A 37 -19.81 -24.75 24.93
CA THR A 37 -21.22 -25.14 25.15
C THR A 37 -22.12 -24.89 23.94
N ILE A 38 -21.58 -24.28 22.87
CA ILE A 38 -22.34 -23.98 21.65
C ILE A 38 -22.52 -25.28 20.86
N PRO A 39 -23.75 -25.63 20.46
CA PRO A 39 -23.98 -26.83 19.66
C PRO A 39 -23.43 -26.68 18.24
N ASP A 40 -22.99 -27.79 17.66
CA ASP A 40 -22.45 -27.82 16.29
C ASP A 40 -23.53 -27.52 15.23
N ASP A 41 -24.76 -27.96 15.48
CA ASP A 41 -25.89 -27.83 14.57
C ASP A 41 -27.15 -27.33 15.29
N GLY A 42 -27.96 -26.55 14.57
CA GLY A 42 -29.30 -26.13 15.00
C GLY A 42 -29.44 -24.61 15.20
N PRO A 43 -30.59 -24.15 15.71
CA PRO A 43 -30.90 -22.72 15.81
C PRO A 43 -30.04 -21.96 16.85
N GLN A 44 -29.24 -22.68 17.64
CA GLN A 44 -28.31 -22.10 18.62
C GLN A 44 -26.84 -22.28 18.22
N GLN A 45 -26.58 -22.70 16.98
CA GLN A 45 -25.21 -22.84 16.48
C GLN A 45 -24.49 -21.48 16.41
N ALA A 46 -23.16 -21.51 16.37
CA ALA A 46 -22.35 -20.31 16.20
C ALA A 46 -22.70 -19.56 14.91
N ASP A 47 -22.90 -18.24 15.03
CA ASP A 47 -23.17 -17.34 13.91
C ASP A 47 -21.95 -16.45 13.61
N ALA A 48 -22.06 -15.60 12.57
CA ALA A 48 -20.97 -14.69 12.21
C ALA A 48 -20.58 -13.73 13.36
N ILE A 49 -21.53 -13.37 14.22
CA ILE A 49 -21.29 -12.53 15.39
C ILE A 49 -20.46 -13.28 16.43
N THR A 50 -20.74 -14.57 16.65
CA THR A 50 -19.97 -15.45 17.54
C THR A 50 -18.50 -15.46 17.13
N PHE A 51 -18.22 -15.82 15.86
CA PHE A 51 -16.85 -15.91 15.35
C PHE A 51 -16.14 -14.55 15.35
N THR A 52 -16.84 -13.48 14.94
CA THR A 52 -16.32 -12.11 14.97
C THR A 52 -15.93 -11.69 16.39
N THR A 53 -16.73 -12.07 17.39
CA THR A 53 -16.46 -11.74 18.80
C THR A 53 -15.21 -12.47 19.30
N ILE A 54 -15.10 -13.77 19.00
CA ILE A 54 -13.94 -14.59 19.39
C ILE A 54 -12.65 -14.07 18.72
N LEU A 55 -12.65 -13.86 17.41
CA LEU A 55 -11.47 -13.37 16.68
C LEU A 55 -11.00 -11.99 17.19
N ASN A 56 -11.93 -11.06 17.43
CA ASN A 56 -11.58 -9.76 17.99
C ASN A 56 -11.05 -9.86 19.43
N ALA A 57 -11.60 -10.76 20.26
CA ALA A 57 -11.11 -10.99 21.62
C ALA A 57 -9.67 -11.50 21.61
N LEU A 58 -9.37 -12.49 20.76
CA LEU A 58 -8.03 -13.01 20.55
C LEU A 58 -7.07 -11.91 20.08
N ARG A 59 -7.45 -11.14 19.07
CA ARG A 59 -6.65 -10.01 18.55
C ARG A 59 -6.31 -8.99 19.63
N ILE A 60 -7.32 -8.54 20.39
CA ILE A 60 -7.14 -7.55 21.46
C ILE A 60 -6.24 -8.08 22.57
N SER A 61 -6.36 -9.37 22.92
CA SER A 61 -5.50 -10.02 23.92
C SER A 61 -4.03 -10.01 23.49
N ALA A 62 -3.76 -10.35 22.22
CA ALA A 62 -2.41 -10.31 21.66
C ALA A 62 -1.84 -8.88 21.56
N GLU A 63 -2.68 -7.87 21.37
CA GLU A 63 -2.26 -6.46 21.26
C GLU A 63 -2.01 -5.75 22.60
N LYS A 64 -2.65 -6.19 23.70
CA LYS A 64 -2.60 -5.53 25.03
C LYS A 64 -1.22 -5.63 25.73
N GLN A 65 -0.26 -6.34 25.15
CA GLN A 65 1.06 -6.50 25.76
C GLN A 65 1.92 -5.23 25.64
N PRO A 66 2.74 -4.89 26.66
CA PRO A 66 3.44 -3.62 26.73
C PRO A 66 4.43 -3.45 25.57
N ARG A 67 4.12 -2.54 24.64
CA ARG A 67 4.96 -2.16 23.49
C ARG A 67 6.31 -1.50 23.85
N ASN A 68 6.62 -1.36 25.15
CA ASN A 68 7.75 -0.57 25.65
C ASN A 68 9.04 -1.38 25.85
N ILE A 69 9.05 -2.65 25.47
CA ILE A 69 10.23 -3.51 25.47
C ILE A 69 10.44 -3.96 24.02
N ARG A 70 11.69 -4.12 23.58
CA ARG A 70 12.05 -4.74 22.27
C ARG A 70 11.11 -5.91 21.99
N PRO A 71 10.72 -6.21 20.73
CA PRO A 71 9.80 -7.32 20.42
C PRO A 71 10.21 -8.53 21.26
N ASN A 72 9.45 -8.78 22.33
CA ASN A 72 9.78 -9.84 23.25
C ASN A 72 9.52 -11.11 22.44
N GLU A 73 10.46 -12.06 22.41
CA GLU A 73 10.27 -13.31 21.66
C GLU A 73 8.92 -13.95 22.04
N GLN A 74 8.53 -13.83 23.32
CA GLN A 74 7.23 -14.22 23.86
C GLN A 74 6.04 -13.49 23.22
N ALA A 75 6.16 -12.19 22.91
CA ALA A 75 5.07 -11.44 22.28
C ALA A 75 4.84 -11.89 20.83
N VAL A 76 5.93 -12.23 20.13
CA VAL A 76 5.86 -12.79 18.77
C VAL A 76 5.24 -14.19 18.82
N GLU A 77 5.68 -15.03 19.75
CA GLU A 77 5.12 -16.38 19.93
C GLU A 77 3.61 -16.35 20.23
N ILE A 78 3.17 -15.43 21.09
CA ILE A 78 1.75 -15.27 21.40
C ILE A 78 0.94 -14.77 20.20
N GLN A 79 1.50 -13.87 19.39
CA GLN A 79 0.89 -13.43 18.14
C GLN A 79 0.76 -14.59 17.14
N ASP A 80 1.80 -15.39 16.99
CA ASP A 80 1.79 -16.54 16.08
C ASP A 80 0.82 -17.64 16.56
N GLN A 81 0.77 -17.91 17.88
CA GLN A 81 -0.25 -18.80 18.47
C GLN A 81 -1.67 -18.29 18.23
N THR A 82 -1.89 -16.97 18.37
CA THR A 82 -3.17 -16.32 18.10
C THR A 82 -3.58 -16.50 16.64
N VAL A 83 -2.63 -16.35 15.70
CA VAL A 83 -2.86 -16.57 14.27
C VAL A 83 -3.20 -18.03 13.97
N LEU A 84 -2.50 -18.99 14.59
CA LEU A 84 -2.79 -20.42 14.43
C LEU A 84 -4.21 -20.78 14.92
N GLN A 85 -4.61 -20.27 16.08
CA GLN A 85 -5.97 -20.45 16.60
C GLN A 85 -7.02 -19.82 15.64
N ALA A 86 -6.73 -18.64 15.11
CA ALA A 86 -7.61 -17.97 14.16
C ALA A 86 -7.78 -18.76 12.86
N ARG A 87 -6.72 -19.42 12.36
CA ARG A 87 -6.79 -20.30 11.18
C ARG A 87 -7.69 -21.50 11.42
N GLN A 88 -7.57 -22.16 12.57
CA GLN A 88 -8.44 -23.27 12.95
C GLN A 88 -9.92 -22.84 13.03
N ILE A 89 -10.18 -21.66 13.60
CA ILE A 89 -11.53 -21.08 13.60
C ILE A 89 -12.01 -20.84 12.15
N TRP A 90 -11.13 -20.34 11.27
CA TRP A 90 -11.48 -20.04 9.89
C TRP A 90 -11.81 -21.30 9.08
N GLU A 91 -11.12 -22.42 9.29
CA GLU A 91 -11.46 -23.70 8.65
C GLU A 91 -12.90 -24.13 8.97
N ASP A 92 -13.33 -23.99 10.22
CA ASP A 92 -14.71 -24.27 10.63
C ASP A 92 -15.69 -23.27 9.99
N VAL A 93 -15.37 -21.97 10.04
CA VAL A 93 -16.16 -20.91 9.38
C VAL A 93 -16.34 -21.20 7.89
N ALA A 94 -15.26 -21.48 7.16
CA ALA A 94 -15.28 -21.77 5.73
C ALA A 94 -16.09 -23.04 5.44
N SER A 95 -15.90 -24.11 6.22
CA SER A 95 -16.67 -25.35 6.11
C SER A 95 -18.17 -25.11 6.29
N ARG A 96 -18.57 -24.35 7.32
CA ARG A 96 -19.98 -23.98 7.57
C ARG A 96 -20.53 -23.05 6.49
N TRP A 97 -19.71 -22.14 5.97
CA TRP A 97 -20.11 -21.23 4.90
C TRP A 97 -20.37 -21.96 3.59
N TYR A 98 -19.47 -22.87 3.19
CA TYR A 98 -19.65 -23.72 2.01
C TYR A 98 -20.87 -24.65 2.11
N GLN A 99 -21.29 -25.01 3.32
CA GLN A 99 -22.51 -25.77 3.58
C GLN A 99 -23.78 -24.90 3.60
N GLY A 100 -23.66 -23.57 3.54
CA GLY A 100 -24.78 -22.63 3.68
C GLY A 100 -25.33 -22.53 5.10
N LYS A 101 -24.58 -23.00 6.12
CA LYS A 101 -25.00 -22.94 7.53
C LYS A 101 -24.78 -21.56 8.15
N ILE A 102 -23.82 -20.80 7.66
CA ILE A 102 -23.54 -19.43 8.11
C ILE A 102 -23.51 -18.47 6.93
N LEU A 103 -23.92 -17.23 7.17
CA LEU A 103 -23.72 -16.12 6.25
C LEU A 103 -22.47 -15.36 6.70
N VAL A 104 -21.42 -15.37 5.88
CA VAL A 104 -20.21 -14.60 6.14
C VAL A 104 -20.46 -13.15 5.78
N ASP A 105 -20.14 -12.23 6.69
CA ASP A 105 -20.22 -10.79 6.48
C ASP A 105 -18.81 -10.16 6.43
N GLU A 106 -18.75 -8.89 6.03
CA GLU A 106 -17.48 -8.16 5.90
C GLU A 106 -16.77 -8.03 7.25
N MET A 107 -17.52 -7.89 8.35
CA MET A 107 -16.95 -7.76 9.69
C MET A 107 -16.18 -9.01 10.10
N LEU A 108 -16.71 -10.21 9.81
CA LEU A 108 -16.03 -11.46 10.06
C LEU A 108 -14.75 -11.60 9.22
N VAL A 109 -14.84 -11.32 7.91
CA VAL A 109 -13.67 -11.35 7.00
C VAL A 109 -12.58 -10.38 7.46
N CYS A 110 -12.95 -9.14 7.77
CA CYS A 110 -12.00 -8.13 8.23
C CYS A 110 -11.42 -8.46 9.61
N SER A 111 -12.19 -9.10 10.49
CA SER A 111 -11.69 -9.54 11.80
C SER A 111 -10.66 -10.65 11.62
N MET A 112 -10.89 -11.59 10.71
CA MET A 112 -9.93 -12.64 10.38
C MET A 112 -8.67 -12.05 9.75
N GLY A 113 -8.80 -11.25 8.69
CA GLY A 113 -7.63 -10.70 8.01
C GLY A 113 -6.82 -9.73 8.88
N ARG A 114 -7.44 -8.96 9.78
CA ARG A 114 -6.71 -8.17 10.79
C ARG A 114 -5.98 -9.04 11.80
N THR A 115 -6.49 -10.23 12.10
CA THR A 115 -5.79 -11.20 12.96
C THR A 115 -4.58 -11.79 12.23
N LEU A 116 -4.72 -12.13 10.94
CA LEU A 116 -3.59 -12.55 10.09
C LEU A 116 -2.48 -11.48 10.01
N LEU A 117 -2.86 -10.19 9.96
CA LEU A 117 -1.91 -9.08 9.95
C LEU A 117 -1.07 -8.96 11.25
N LEU A 118 -1.47 -9.60 12.36
CA LEU A 118 -0.65 -9.70 13.56
C LEU A 118 0.52 -10.67 13.41
N GLY A 119 0.40 -11.67 12.52
CA GLY A 119 1.40 -12.73 12.37
C GLY A 119 2.79 -12.20 12.04
N SER A 120 3.81 -12.95 12.45
CA SER A 120 5.20 -12.62 12.15
C SER A 120 5.63 -13.07 10.76
N ARG A 121 4.90 -14.03 10.17
CA ARG A 121 5.26 -14.67 8.90
C ARG A 121 4.70 -13.89 7.71
N SER A 122 5.50 -13.77 6.66
CA SER A 122 5.03 -13.14 5.41
C SER A 122 3.86 -13.87 4.77
N GLN A 123 3.75 -15.19 4.99
CA GLN A 123 2.62 -15.99 4.50
C GLN A 123 1.29 -15.56 5.15
N ASP A 124 1.30 -15.19 6.44
CA ASP A 124 0.08 -14.73 7.12
C ASP A 124 -0.46 -13.45 6.46
N TRP A 125 0.42 -12.54 6.06
CA TRP A 125 0.03 -11.32 5.35
C TRP A 125 -0.40 -11.59 3.91
N ASP A 126 0.17 -12.61 3.28
CA ASP A 126 -0.15 -13.03 1.91
C ASP A 126 -1.54 -13.66 1.80
N ASP A 127 -1.91 -14.43 2.82
CA ASP A 127 -3.19 -15.11 2.91
C ASP A 127 -4.36 -14.12 3.07
N VAL A 128 -4.11 -12.88 3.49
CA VAL A 128 -5.12 -11.81 3.48
C VAL A 128 -5.68 -11.58 2.08
N PHE A 129 -4.85 -11.67 1.04
CA PHE A 129 -5.33 -11.52 -0.33
C PHE A 129 -6.16 -12.74 -0.77
N SER A 130 -5.75 -13.95 -0.38
CA SER A 130 -6.50 -15.18 -0.65
C SER A 130 -7.85 -15.17 0.07
N LEU A 131 -7.89 -14.72 1.32
CA LEU A 131 -9.10 -14.54 2.13
C LEU A 131 -10.10 -13.60 1.45
N VAL A 132 -9.63 -12.47 0.90
CA VAL A 132 -10.50 -11.53 0.18
C VAL A 132 -10.99 -12.14 -1.13
N GLU A 133 -10.13 -12.80 -1.89
CA GLU A 133 -10.52 -13.49 -3.12
C GLU A 133 -11.60 -14.55 -2.85
N GLN A 134 -11.39 -15.38 -1.83
CA GLN A 134 -12.31 -16.43 -1.38
C GLN A 134 -13.69 -15.86 -1.02
N THR A 135 -13.76 -14.68 -0.39
CA THR A 135 -14.98 -14.17 0.24
C THR A 135 -15.70 -13.07 -0.55
N THR A 136 -15.01 -12.29 -1.37
CA THR A 136 -15.58 -11.15 -2.10
C THR A 136 -15.57 -11.33 -3.62
N ASN A 137 -15.02 -12.43 -4.15
CA ASN A 137 -14.84 -12.66 -5.59
C ASN A 137 -14.05 -11.54 -6.31
N ILE A 138 -13.18 -10.83 -5.56
CA ILE A 138 -12.22 -9.89 -6.13
C ILE A 138 -10.95 -10.66 -6.40
N TRP A 139 -10.58 -10.75 -7.67
CA TRP A 139 -9.35 -11.43 -8.07
C TRP A 139 -8.14 -10.84 -7.35
N ARG A 140 -7.27 -11.76 -6.96
CA ARG A 140 -6.01 -11.42 -6.31
C ARG A 140 -5.13 -10.56 -7.22
N GLN A 141 -4.70 -9.40 -6.73
CA GLN A 141 -3.79 -8.48 -7.44
C GLN A 141 -2.32 -8.61 -7.01
N ALA A 142 -2.02 -9.61 -6.18
CA ALA A 142 -0.70 -9.91 -5.65
C ALA A 142 -0.24 -11.32 -6.08
N PRO A 143 1.04 -11.56 -6.38
CA PRO A 143 1.52 -12.92 -6.63
C PRO A 143 1.34 -13.79 -5.37
N HIS A 144 1.04 -15.07 -5.53
CA HIS A 144 1.01 -16.01 -4.41
C HIS A 144 2.44 -16.30 -3.93
N LEU A 145 2.70 -16.17 -2.63
CA LEU A 145 4.01 -16.53 -2.07
C LEU A 145 4.21 -18.05 -2.00
N ARG A 146 3.12 -18.82 -1.84
CA ARG A 146 3.14 -20.29 -1.67
C ARG A 146 3.60 -21.09 -2.90
N THR A 147 3.35 -20.61 -4.12
CA THR A 147 3.61 -21.38 -5.35
C THR A 147 5.09 -21.40 -5.80
N GLY A 148 6.03 -20.92 -4.98
CA GLY A 148 7.45 -20.85 -5.37
C GLY A 148 7.71 -19.97 -6.59
N ALA A 149 6.70 -19.21 -7.04
CA ALA A 149 6.79 -18.30 -8.16
C ALA A 149 7.61 -17.09 -7.73
N LYS A 150 8.92 -17.16 -7.98
CA LYS A 150 9.75 -15.96 -8.04
C LYS A 150 9.19 -15.09 -9.15
N THR A 151 8.58 -13.98 -8.75
CA THR A 151 8.29 -12.89 -9.68
C THR A 151 9.56 -12.07 -9.85
N ASP A 152 9.89 -11.76 -11.10
CA ASP A 152 10.82 -10.67 -11.39
C ASP A 152 10.16 -9.32 -11.09
N PHE A 153 10.95 -8.24 -11.11
CA PHE A 153 10.49 -6.86 -10.86
C PHE A 153 9.35 -6.39 -11.78
N GLU A 154 8.99 -7.17 -12.81
CA GLU A 154 7.93 -6.90 -13.79
C GLU A 154 6.73 -7.87 -13.69
N GLY A 155 6.72 -8.81 -12.74
CA GLY A 155 5.55 -9.65 -12.45
C GLY A 155 5.30 -10.79 -13.43
N LYS A 156 6.32 -11.29 -14.14
CA LYS A 156 6.20 -12.52 -14.94
C LYS A 156 6.69 -13.74 -14.15
N SER A 157 6.00 -14.88 -14.30
CA SER A 157 6.33 -16.13 -13.63
C SER A 157 7.52 -16.82 -14.29
N ILE A 158 8.53 -17.19 -13.49
CA ILE A 158 9.64 -18.04 -13.91
C ILE A 158 9.54 -19.37 -13.15
N PRO A 159 9.61 -20.55 -13.80
CA PRO A 159 9.66 -21.84 -13.11
C PRO A 159 10.94 -21.96 -12.26
N PRO A 160 10.88 -22.56 -11.05
CA PRO A 160 12.06 -22.66 -10.19
C PRO A 160 13.11 -23.63 -10.78
N PRO A 161 14.42 -23.29 -10.76
CA PRO A 161 15.47 -24.21 -11.17
C PRO A 161 15.70 -25.29 -10.11
N LEU A 162 15.94 -26.52 -10.59
CA LEU A 162 16.17 -27.77 -9.83
C LEU A 162 17.22 -27.69 -8.69
N SER A 163 18.01 -26.63 -8.62
CA SER A 163 19.01 -26.39 -7.58
C SER A 163 18.48 -25.76 -6.29
N GLN A 164 17.18 -25.43 -6.20
CA GLN A 164 16.53 -24.89 -4.99
C GLN A 164 15.90 -25.92 -4.05
N LEU A 165 15.84 -27.20 -4.43
CA LEU A 165 15.40 -28.29 -3.55
C LEU A 165 16.40 -28.61 -2.41
N ALA A 166 17.59 -28.00 -2.40
CA ALA A 166 18.71 -28.43 -1.55
C ALA A 166 19.20 -27.40 -0.51
N ARG A 167 18.47 -26.33 -0.21
CA ARG A 167 18.85 -25.40 0.87
C ARG A 167 17.65 -24.95 1.71
N THR A 168 17.19 -25.86 2.56
CA THR A 168 16.41 -25.54 3.75
C THR A 168 17.35 -25.16 4.90
N SER A 169 17.09 -24.03 5.55
CA SER A 169 17.60 -23.75 6.89
C SER A 169 16.40 -23.48 7.79
N ILE A 170 15.90 -24.57 8.37
CA ILE A 170 15.18 -24.73 9.64
C ILE A 170 14.02 -23.74 9.87
N GLY A 171 12.79 -24.23 9.66
CA GLY A 171 11.56 -23.64 10.18
C GLY A 171 10.35 -23.65 9.23
N ASP A 172 10.51 -24.03 7.97
CA ASP A 172 9.48 -23.91 6.92
C ASP A 172 8.77 -25.23 6.57
N GLU A 173 8.62 -26.11 7.57
CA GLU A 173 7.81 -27.34 7.46
C GLU A 173 6.87 -27.47 8.66
N GLY A 174 5.74 -26.77 8.58
CA GLY A 174 4.48 -27.32 9.06
C GLY A 174 3.72 -27.86 7.85
N PRO A 175 3.10 -29.05 7.91
CA PRO A 175 2.28 -29.52 6.82
C PRO A 175 1.08 -28.58 6.70
N ASP A 176 0.84 -28.06 5.50
CA ASP A 176 -0.47 -27.50 5.09
C ASP A 176 -0.89 -26.09 5.54
N ALA A 177 -0.01 -25.24 6.08
CA ALA A 177 -0.38 -23.85 6.39
C ALA A 177 -0.58 -23.01 5.10
N GLY A 178 -1.82 -22.56 4.83
CA GLY A 178 -2.15 -21.64 3.74
C GLY A 178 -3.17 -22.13 2.70
N GLY A 179 -3.58 -23.41 2.75
CA GLY A 179 -4.65 -23.94 1.90
C GLY A 179 -6.05 -23.53 2.35
N GLU A 180 -6.20 -23.05 3.59
CA GLU A 180 -7.50 -22.77 4.22
C GLU A 180 -8.25 -21.60 3.55
N PHE A 181 -7.50 -20.73 2.88
CA PHE A 181 -7.99 -19.53 2.20
C PHE A 181 -8.04 -19.67 0.67
N ASP A 182 -7.66 -20.82 0.12
CA ASP A 182 -7.75 -21.04 -1.33
C ASP A 182 -9.23 -21.02 -1.75
N SER A 183 -9.51 -20.35 -2.87
CA SER A 183 -10.86 -20.30 -3.44
C SER A 183 -11.29 -21.69 -3.90
N VAL A 184 -12.26 -22.31 -3.22
CA VAL A 184 -12.87 -23.56 -3.67
C VAL A 184 -13.71 -23.27 -4.92
N PRO A 185 -13.45 -23.91 -6.07
CA PRO A 185 -14.26 -23.73 -7.28
C PRO A 185 -15.76 -23.89 -6.98
N GLN A 186 -16.58 -22.97 -7.49
CA GLN A 186 -18.05 -23.02 -7.34
C GLN A 186 -18.63 -24.37 -7.79
N SER A 187 -18.01 -25.05 -8.77
CA SER A 187 -18.41 -26.40 -9.20
C SER A 187 -18.32 -27.43 -8.08
N ILE A 188 -17.24 -27.41 -7.29
CA ILE A 188 -17.01 -28.34 -6.16
C ILE A 188 -17.92 -27.98 -4.99
N SER A 189 -18.17 -26.68 -4.77
CA SER A 189 -19.11 -26.22 -3.73
C SER A 189 -20.55 -26.61 -4.05
N LEU A 190 -20.95 -26.49 -5.32
CA LEU A 190 -22.27 -26.90 -5.81
C LEU A 190 -22.43 -28.42 -5.78
N GLU A 191 -21.39 -29.17 -6.17
CA GLU A 191 -21.37 -30.64 -6.12
C GLU A 191 -21.42 -31.18 -4.68
N ARG A 192 -20.73 -30.55 -3.73
CA ARG A 192 -20.84 -30.89 -2.30
C ARG A 192 -22.21 -30.52 -1.72
N ALA A 193 -22.80 -29.42 -2.16
CA ALA A 193 -24.14 -29.00 -1.74
C ALA A 193 -25.24 -29.93 -2.30
N THR A 194 -25.11 -30.39 -3.54
CA THR A 194 -26.03 -31.36 -4.15
C THR A 194 -25.89 -32.75 -3.52
N LEU A 195 -24.66 -33.21 -3.22
CA LEU A 195 -24.40 -34.47 -2.51
C LEU A 195 -24.99 -34.50 -1.09
N ARG A 196 -25.16 -33.33 -0.44
CA ARG A 196 -25.76 -33.20 0.90
C ARG A 196 -27.21 -32.72 0.90
N GLY A 197 -27.88 -32.71 -0.25
CA GLY A 197 -29.31 -32.42 -0.36
C GLY A 197 -29.72 -30.96 -0.14
N SER A 198 -28.77 -30.01 -0.16
CA SER A 198 -29.05 -28.58 0.01
C SER A 198 -29.48 -27.97 -1.33
N LYS A 199 -30.78 -27.74 -1.51
CA LYS A 199 -31.39 -27.28 -2.78
C LYS A 199 -31.22 -25.78 -3.07
N SER A 200 -30.42 -25.02 -2.30
CA SER A 200 -30.41 -23.55 -2.43
C SER A 200 -29.13 -22.84 -1.96
N ALA A 201 -27.96 -23.48 -1.98
CA ALA A 201 -26.73 -22.80 -1.56
C ALA A 201 -26.07 -22.01 -2.70
N SER A 202 -26.70 -20.93 -3.18
CA SER A 202 -25.93 -19.89 -3.87
C SER A 202 -25.09 -19.17 -2.82
N LEU A 203 -23.78 -19.40 -2.79
CA LEU A 203 -22.88 -18.71 -1.85
C LEU A 203 -23.00 -17.20 -2.07
N GLN A 204 -23.50 -16.50 -1.06
CA GLN A 204 -23.56 -15.04 -1.09
C GLN A 204 -22.16 -14.49 -0.81
N TYR A 205 -21.56 -13.87 -1.83
CA TYR A 205 -20.28 -13.19 -1.65
C TYR A 205 -20.45 -11.92 -0.80
N VAL A 206 -19.41 -11.64 -0.01
CA VAL A 206 -19.32 -10.49 0.86
C VAL A 206 -19.20 -9.22 0.01
N LYS A 207 -19.97 -8.20 0.36
CA LYS A 207 -19.83 -6.88 -0.22
C LYS A 207 -18.64 -6.16 0.45
N PRO A 208 -17.58 -5.83 -0.30
CA PRO A 208 -16.41 -5.15 0.24
C PRO A 208 -16.72 -3.67 0.56
N SER A 209 -16.05 -3.10 1.56
CA SER A 209 -16.11 -1.67 1.88
C SER A 209 -14.72 -1.05 2.10
N ALA A 210 -14.69 0.17 2.64
CA ALA A 210 -13.49 0.88 3.09
C ALA A 210 -12.65 0.05 4.09
N ASN A 211 -13.29 -0.84 4.87
CA ASN A 211 -12.60 -1.72 5.80
C ASN A 211 -11.75 -2.78 5.07
N THR A 212 -12.32 -3.47 4.08
CA THR A 212 -11.60 -4.42 3.23
C THR A 212 -10.44 -3.73 2.52
N LEU A 213 -10.64 -2.53 1.98
CA LEU A 213 -9.57 -1.75 1.34
C LEU A 213 -8.44 -1.43 2.32
N SER A 214 -8.75 -0.97 3.53
CA SER A 214 -7.76 -0.68 4.56
C SER A 214 -6.89 -1.91 4.87
N MET A 215 -7.52 -3.08 5.00
CA MET A 215 -6.85 -4.33 5.29
C MET A 215 -5.90 -4.77 4.15
N LEU A 216 -6.34 -4.66 2.90
CA LEU A 216 -5.53 -4.97 1.72
C LEU A 216 -4.32 -4.03 1.56
N LEU A 217 -4.50 -2.74 1.85
CA LEU A 217 -3.43 -1.75 1.83
C LEU A 217 -2.40 -2.01 2.93
N GLU A 218 -2.84 -2.44 4.11
CA GLU A 218 -1.94 -2.83 5.21
C GLU A 218 -1.13 -4.09 4.89
N ALA A 219 -1.77 -5.12 4.31
CA ALA A 219 -1.08 -6.31 3.83
C ALA A 219 -0.01 -5.95 2.77
N SER A 220 -0.39 -5.08 1.83
CA SER A 220 0.50 -4.59 0.77
C SER A 220 1.67 -3.77 1.33
N LEU A 221 1.46 -3.00 2.40
CA LEU A 221 2.52 -2.26 3.10
C LEU A 221 3.52 -3.21 3.79
N LYS A 222 3.03 -4.27 4.43
CA LYS A 222 3.90 -5.26 5.11
C LYS A 222 4.72 -6.07 4.11
N LEU A 223 4.15 -6.40 2.94
CA LEU A 223 4.79 -7.17 1.87
C LEU A 223 5.54 -6.32 0.83
N TYR A 224 5.57 -5.00 0.97
CA TYR A 224 6.22 -4.07 0.02
C TYR A 224 5.62 -4.15 -1.41
N LEU A 225 4.34 -4.50 -1.54
CA LEU A 225 3.66 -4.70 -2.82
C LEU A 225 2.93 -3.43 -3.28
N LYS A 226 3.69 -2.43 -3.75
CA LYS A 226 3.11 -1.17 -4.24
C LYS A 226 2.16 -1.35 -5.43
N ASN A 227 2.50 -2.22 -6.38
CA ASN A 227 1.67 -2.41 -7.58
C ASN A 227 0.33 -3.07 -7.24
N ALA A 228 0.31 -4.04 -6.31
CA ALA A 228 -0.93 -4.63 -5.84
C ALA A 228 -1.82 -3.59 -5.15
N ALA A 229 -1.23 -2.74 -4.28
CA ALA A 229 -1.96 -1.65 -3.65
C ALA A 229 -2.57 -0.67 -4.66
N ASP A 230 -1.85 -0.35 -5.75
CA ASP A 230 -2.36 0.52 -6.82
C ASP A 230 -3.57 -0.09 -7.53
N GLU A 231 -3.52 -1.39 -7.87
CA GLU A 231 -4.63 -2.06 -8.53
C GLU A 231 -5.85 -2.20 -7.62
N TYR A 232 -5.66 -2.59 -6.36
CA TYR A 232 -6.75 -2.61 -5.39
C TYR A 232 -7.36 -1.22 -5.18
N TRP A 233 -6.54 -0.17 -5.09
CA TRP A 233 -7.05 1.19 -4.99
C TRP A 233 -7.94 1.55 -6.18
N LYS A 234 -7.51 1.23 -7.41
CA LYS A 234 -8.32 1.48 -8.62
C LYS A 234 -9.63 0.68 -8.57
N ILE A 235 -9.58 -0.62 -8.33
CA ILE A 235 -10.77 -1.50 -8.33
C ILE A 235 -11.82 -1.01 -7.32
N PHE A 236 -11.38 -0.62 -6.12
CA PHE A 236 -12.29 -0.17 -5.06
C PHE A 236 -12.84 1.23 -5.33
N THR A 237 -12.04 2.14 -5.88
CA THR A 237 -12.42 3.56 -6.05
C THR A 237 -12.99 3.90 -7.42
N ASP A 238 -12.91 2.99 -8.39
CA ASP A 238 -13.47 3.18 -9.71
C ASP A 238 -15.00 3.32 -9.62
N PRO A 239 -15.58 4.44 -10.13
CA PRO A 239 -17.02 4.63 -10.20
C PRO A 239 -17.75 3.54 -11.00
N GLN A 240 -17.08 2.90 -11.96
CA GLN A 240 -17.65 1.78 -12.73
C GLN A 240 -17.45 0.42 -12.05
N GLY A 241 -16.61 0.36 -11.00
CA GLY A 241 -16.32 -0.83 -10.22
C GLY A 241 -17.15 -0.88 -8.94
N LEU A 242 -16.46 -0.97 -7.79
CA LEU A 242 -17.12 -1.07 -6.49
C LEU A 242 -17.61 0.27 -5.94
N ALA A 243 -17.13 1.39 -6.51
CA ALA A 243 -17.48 2.76 -6.11
C ALA A 243 -17.41 3.01 -4.59
N VAL A 244 -16.46 2.36 -3.90
CA VAL A 244 -16.24 2.54 -2.46
C VAL A 244 -15.65 3.92 -2.23
N GLN A 245 -16.28 4.68 -1.32
CA GLN A 245 -15.79 5.99 -0.90
C GLN A 245 -14.66 5.83 0.14
N PRO A 246 -13.41 6.19 -0.18
CA PRO A 246 -12.31 6.03 0.76
C PRO A 246 -12.39 7.05 1.88
N ASP A 247 -12.20 6.57 3.11
CA ASP A 247 -12.08 7.44 4.28
C ASP A 247 -10.65 7.99 4.43
N VAL A 248 -10.45 8.88 5.41
CA VAL A 248 -9.15 9.49 5.70
C VAL A 248 -8.09 8.42 6.00
N GLU A 249 -8.45 7.33 6.68
CA GLU A 249 -7.48 6.30 7.06
C GLU A 249 -7.07 5.43 5.87
N ASN A 250 -7.96 5.18 4.90
CA ASN A 250 -7.63 4.57 3.62
C ASN A 250 -6.61 5.40 2.85
N TYR A 251 -6.84 6.72 2.75
CA TYR A 251 -5.86 7.62 2.14
C TYR A 251 -4.51 7.59 2.88
N HIS A 252 -4.53 7.56 4.22
CA HIS A 252 -3.30 7.46 5.01
C HIS A 252 -2.60 6.11 4.82
N ALA A 253 -3.34 5.00 4.78
CA ALA A 253 -2.81 3.66 4.51
C ALA A 253 -2.13 3.61 3.15
N TYR A 254 -2.77 4.14 2.11
CA TYR A 254 -2.18 4.17 0.78
C TYR A 254 -0.97 5.13 0.71
N LEU A 255 -1.03 6.30 1.34
CA LEU A 255 0.13 7.21 1.45
C LEU A 255 1.31 6.56 2.17
N ARG A 256 1.09 5.67 3.16
CA ARG A 256 2.17 4.90 3.81
C ARG A 256 2.85 3.95 2.81
N VAL A 257 2.08 3.28 1.95
CA VAL A 257 2.61 2.41 0.87
C VAL A 257 3.43 3.25 -0.11
N LEU A 258 2.90 4.37 -0.59
CA LEU A 258 3.60 5.26 -1.52
C LEU A 258 4.88 5.85 -0.90
N ARG A 259 4.86 6.17 0.39
CA ARG A 259 6.05 6.61 1.15
C ARG A 259 7.11 5.51 1.24
N GLN A 260 6.72 4.25 1.42
CA GLN A 260 7.65 3.11 1.46
C GLN A 260 8.28 2.89 0.07
N ALA A 261 7.49 2.97 -0.99
CA ALA A 261 7.90 2.84 -2.38
C ALA A 261 8.60 4.08 -2.96
N ARG A 262 8.76 5.17 -2.18
CA ARG A 262 9.35 6.45 -2.61
C ARG A 262 8.62 7.09 -3.81
N ALA A 263 7.32 6.87 -3.94
CA ALA A 263 6.52 7.35 -5.06
C ALA A 263 5.92 8.75 -4.79
N SER A 264 6.75 9.80 -4.76
CA SER A 264 6.33 11.17 -4.43
C SER A 264 5.28 11.74 -5.39
N SER A 265 5.47 11.56 -6.70
CA SER A 265 4.55 12.12 -7.70
C SER A 265 3.16 11.50 -7.61
N GLN A 266 3.08 10.22 -7.26
CA GLN A 266 1.79 9.53 -7.04
C GLN A 266 1.14 9.97 -5.73
N ALA A 267 1.93 10.22 -4.68
CA ALA A 267 1.41 10.78 -3.43
C ALA A 267 0.75 12.16 -3.64
N VAL A 268 1.38 13.03 -4.44
CA VAL A 268 0.79 14.33 -4.82
C VAL A 268 -0.53 14.16 -5.57
N LYS A 269 -0.56 13.26 -6.57
CA LYS A 269 -1.78 12.97 -7.34
C LYS A 269 -2.91 12.47 -6.44
N LEU A 270 -2.59 11.60 -5.49
CA LEU A 270 -3.55 11.06 -4.53
C LEU A 270 -4.15 12.16 -3.66
N VAL A 271 -3.31 13.02 -3.06
CA VAL A 271 -3.78 14.14 -2.22
C VAL A 271 -4.60 15.14 -3.02
N ARG A 272 -4.19 15.46 -4.26
CA ARG A 272 -4.94 16.34 -5.16
C ARG A 272 -6.33 15.76 -5.50
N GLY A 273 -6.42 14.43 -5.61
CA GLY A 273 -7.65 13.70 -5.93
C GLY A 273 -8.55 13.39 -4.72
N MET A 274 -8.24 13.85 -3.52
CA MET A 274 -9.10 13.68 -2.35
C MET A 274 -10.39 14.50 -2.51
N LYS A 275 -11.52 13.81 -2.72
CA LYS A 275 -12.85 14.42 -2.90
C LYS A 275 -13.78 14.17 -1.72
N TYR A 276 -13.72 12.98 -1.12
CA TYR A 276 -14.71 12.50 -0.14
C TYR A 276 -14.32 12.79 1.31
N SER A 277 -13.08 13.16 1.57
CA SER A 277 -12.60 13.47 2.91
C SER A 277 -11.66 14.67 2.91
N GLU A 278 -11.77 15.48 3.96
CA GLU A 278 -10.89 16.63 4.12
C GLU A 278 -9.48 16.20 4.54
N PRO A 279 -8.43 16.76 3.92
CA PRO A 279 -7.07 16.39 4.25
C PRO A 279 -6.65 16.98 5.61
N HIS A 280 -6.31 16.11 6.57
CA HIS A 280 -5.71 16.53 7.85
C HIS A 280 -4.23 16.91 7.67
N PRO A 281 -3.61 17.72 8.56
CA PRO A 281 -2.15 17.85 8.66
C PRO A 281 -1.34 16.55 8.52
N LYS A 282 -1.84 15.41 9.04
CA LYS A 282 -1.20 14.08 8.91
C LYS A 282 -1.09 13.63 7.45
N THR A 283 -2.07 13.94 6.60
CA THR A 283 -2.06 13.65 5.16
C THR A 283 -0.86 14.30 4.49
N PHE A 284 -0.65 15.60 4.71
CA PHE A 284 0.47 16.34 4.14
C PHE A 284 1.82 15.90 4.71
N ARG A 285 1.88 15.55 6.00
CA ARG A 285 3.09 14.96 6.62
C ARG A 285 3.48 13.64 5.95
N LEU A 286 2.51 12.76 5.65
CA LEU A 286 2.78 11.50 4.95
C LEU A 286 3.23 11.72 3.51
N ALA A 287 2.54 12.59 2.76
CA ALA A 287 2.89 12.93 1.38
C ALA A 287 4.29 13.58 1.28
N MET A 288 4.58 14.58 2.12
CA MET A 288 5.89 15.21 2.18
C MET A 288 6.99 14.23 2.59
N SER A 289 6.66 13.25 3.46
CA SER A 289 7.62 12.20 3.83
C SER A 289 7.94 11.27 2.66
N ALA A 290 7.00 11.06 1.72
CA ALA A 290 7.28 10.31 0.50
C ALA A 290 8.28 11.08 -0.38
N SER A 291 8.12 12.41 -0.51
CA SER A 291 9.09 13.28 -1.20
C SER A 291 10.47 13.25 -0.55
N LEU A 292 10.58 13.39 0.77
CA LEU A 292 11.87 13.26 1.48
C LEU A 292 12.58 11.92 1.24
N ARG A 293 11.81 10.83 1.15
CA ARG A 293 12.37 9.51 0.84
C ARG A 293 12.78 9.39 -0.64
N ASN A 294 12.14 10.14 -1.52
CA ASN A 294 12.43 10.19 -2.96
C ASN A 294 13.46 11.26 -3.36
N GLN A 295 14.36 11.67 -2.46
CA GLN A 295 15.37 12.71 -2.69
C GLN A 295 16.30 12.46 -3.90
N GLY A 296 16.33 11.25 -4.45
CA GLY A 296 17.12 10.92 -5.66
C GLY A 296 16.40 11.27 -6.97
N SER A 297 15.09 11.53 -6.96
CA SER A 297 14.35 11.88 -8.16
C SER A 297 14.58 13.34 -8.55
N PRO A 298 14.79 13.68 -9.84
CA PRO A 298 14.91 15.06 -10.29
C PRO A 298 13.61 15.86 -10.11
N THR A 299 12.45 15.20 -10.01
CA THR A 299 11.14 15.86 -9.84
C THR A 299 10.77 16.09 -8.38
N VAL A 300 11.57 15.61 -7.42
CA VAL A 300 11.19 15.56 -6.01
C VAL A 300 10.88 16.92 -5.41
N MET A 301 11.65 17.95 -5.78
CA MET A 301 11.43 19.30 -5.26
C MET A 301 10.13 19.89 -5.78
N ARG A 302 9.82 19.66 -7.07
CA ARG A 302 8.53 20.04 -7.66
C ARG A 302 7.37 19.33 -6.98
N ASP A 303 7.47 18.01 -6.80
CA ASP A 303 6.43 17.24 -6.09
C ASP A 303 6.23 17.78 -4.66
N ALA A 304 7.31 18.14 -3.97
CA ALA A 304 7.23 18.68 -2.62
C ALA A 304 6.63 20.10 -2.58
N SER A 305 6.94 20.95 -3.55
CA SER A 305 6.29 22.26 -3.71
C SER A 305 4.79 22.11 -4.00
N ASP A 306 4.39 21.15 -4.85
CA ASP A 306 2.98 20.85 -5.10
C ASP A 306 2.25 20.41 -3.81
N VAL A 307 2.91 19.65 -2.91
CA VAL A 307 2.34 19.32 -1.58
C VAL A 307 2.15 20.59 -0.74
N MET A 308 3.08 21.53 -0.77
CA MET A 308 2.97 22.80 -0.05
C MET A 308 1.83 23.67 -0.58
N ASP A 309 1.67 23.75 -1.91
CA ASP A 309 0.56 24.45 -2.56
C ASP A 309 -0.79 23.86 -2.13
N LEU A 310 -0.90 22.54 -2.18
CA LEU A 310 -2.12 21.84 -1.75
C LEU A 310 -2.40 22.05 -0.26
N MET A 311 -1.37 22.08 0.59
CA MET A 311 -1.53 22.32 2.02
C MET A 311 -2.04 23.74 2.30
N GLN A 312 -1.44 24.74 1.66
CA GLN A 312 -1.81 26.14 1.82
C GLN A 312 -3.23 26.42 1.31
N ALA A 313 -3.67 25.71 0.25
CA ALA A 313 -5.01 25.85 -0.29
C ALA A 313 -6.10 25.14 0.52
N ARG A 314 -5.74 24.10 1.30
CA ARG A 314 -6.72 23.22 1.97
C ARG A 314 -6.74 23.35 3.50
N LEU A 315 -5.68 23.87 4.11
CA LEU A 315 -5.61 24.06 5.57
C LEU A 315 -5.69 25.55 5.93
N PRO A 316 -6.38 25.91 7.03
CA PRO A 316 -6.39 27.29 7.55
C PRO A 316 -5.00 27.78 7.96
N GLN A 317 -4.17 26.86 8.47
CA GLN A 317 -2.82 27.12 8.92
C GLN A 317 -1.88 26.04 8.38
N MET A 318 -0.72 26.47 7.89
CA MET A 318 0.30 25.56 7.38
C MET A 318 0.92 24.73 8.50
N ASP A 319 1.06 23.42 8.27
CA ASP A 319 1.68 22.53 9.23
C ASP A 319 3.20 22.77 9.30
N VAL A 320 3.68 23.21 10.46
CA VAL A 320 5.10 23.54 10.69
C VAL A 320 6.01 22.34 10.42
N ARG A 321 5.56 21.13 10.71
CA ARG A 321 6.35 19.91 10.48
C ARG A 321 6.52 19.63 8.99
N VAL A 322 5.47 19.82 8.19
CA VAL A 322 5.56 19.76 6.71
C VAL A 322 6.51 20.84 6.17
N CYS A 323 6.40 22.08 6.66
CA CYS A 323 7.29 23.17 6.27
C CYS A 323 8.77 22.84 6.58
N SER A 324 9.01 22.29 7.77
CA SER A 324 10.33 21.84 8.21
C SER A 324 10.89 20.74 7.31
N MET A 325 10.05 19.78 6.93
CA MET A 325 10.40 18.67 6.03
C MET A 325 10.72 19.15 4.62
N TRP A 326 9.96 20.12 4.11
CA TRP A 326 10.22 20.75 2.81
C TRP A 326 11.54 21.53 2.80
N MET A 327 11.80 22.34 3.83
CA MET A 327 13.08 23.05 3.97
C MET A 327 14.26 22.09 4.05
N GLU A 328 14.11 20.96 4.76
CA GLU A 328 15.14 19.91 4.81
C GLU A 328 15.43 19.33 3.42
N LEU A 329 14.41 19.12 2.59
CA LEU A 329 14.59 18.65 1.22
C LEU A 329 15.35 19.69 0.38
N ALA A 330 14.99 20.97 0.46
CA ALA A 330 15.67 22.05 -0.26
C ALA A 330 17.15 22.18 0.16
N LEU A 331 17.46 22.08 1.46
CA LEU A 331 18.82 22.13 1.98
C LEU A 331 19.69 20.97 1.49
N LYS A 332 19.12 19.77 1.35
CA LYS A 332 19.81 18.60 0.79
C LYS A 332 19.92 18.65 -0.73
N GLY A 333 19.07 19.44 -1.38
CA GLY A 333 19.05 19.62 -2.82
C GLY A 333 20.34 20.26 -3.36
N PRO A 334 20.72 19.94 -4.61
CA PRO A 334 21.90 20.53 -5.24
C PRO A 334 21.69 22.00 -5.61
N TYR A 335 20.44 22.43 -5.84
CA TYR A 335 20.12 23.76 -6.34
C TYR A 335 19.93 24.76 -5.19
N VAL A 336 20.76 25.81 -5.19
CA VAL A 336 20.65 26.92 -4.23
C VAL A 336 19.37 27.74 -4.46
N LYS A 337 18.85 27.75 -5.68
CA LYS A 337 17.57 28.40 -6.03
C LYS A 337 16.39 27.84 -5.21
N ASP A 338 16.36 26.52 -5.01
CA ASP A 338 15.29 25.85 -4.27
C ASP A 338 15.29 26.25 -2.79
N VAL A 339 16.48 26.48 -2.22
CA VAL A 339 16.64 27.01 -0.86
C VAL A 339 16.10 28.44 -0.78
N TYR A 340 16.30 29.25 -1.83
CA TYR A 340 15.88 30.65 -1.85
C TYR A 340 14.37 30.74 -1.91
N GLU A 341 13.76 29.99 -2.82
CA GLU A 341 12.32 29.86 -2.93
C GLU A 341 11.69 29.34 -1.62
N ALA A 342 12.35 28.39 -0.96
CA ALA A 342 11.90 27.88 0.32
C ALA A 342 11.90 28.94 1.43
N ILE A 343 12.95 29.75 1.53
CA ILE A 343 13.06 30.80 2.53
C ILE A 343 12.06 31.93 2.30
N GLU A 344 11.90 32.37 1.05
CA GLU A 344 10.92 33.40 0.69
C GLU A 344 9.50 32.92 1.00
N ARG A 345 9.18 31.68 0.62
CA ARG A 345 7.86 31.10 0.86
C ARG A 345 7.55 30.91 2.34
N LEU A 346 8.54 30.57 3.16
CA LEU A 346 8.40 30.41 4.62
C LEU A 346 8.63 31.73 5.38
N GLY A 347 8.71 32.87 4.67
CA GLY A 347 8.90 34.17 5.28
C GLY A 347 7.75 34.56 6.22
N PRO A 348 7.97 35.58 7.08
CA PRO A 348 6.99 36.03 8.08
C PRO A 348 5.68 36.56 7.48
N GLN A 349 5.65 36.84 6.17
CA GLN A 349 4.44 37.23 5.44
C GLN A 349 3.47 36.07 5.24
N ASN A 350 3.99 34.83 5.19
CA ASN A 350 3.21 33.64 4.87
C ASN A 350 3.00 32.73 6.08
N ILE A 351 3.89 32.79 7.08
CA ILE A 351 3.80 31.98 8.30
C ILE A 351 4.21 32.80 9.52
N ASP A 352 3.26 33.03 10.43
CA ASP A 352 3.55 33.61 11.74
C ASP A 352 3.98 32.54 12.75
N LEU A 353 5.27 32.19 12.69
CA LEU A 353 5.89 31.19 13.58
C LEU A 353 5.74 31.52 15.07
N MET A 354 5.61 32.80 15.44
CA MET A 354 5.43 33.18 16.84
C MET A 354 4.01 32.88 17.31
N ALA A 355 3.02 33.23 16.50
CA ALA A 355 1.64 32.85 16.77
C ALA A 355 1.48 31.32 16.84
N ILE A 356 2.13 30.55 15.96
CA ILE A 356 2.08 29.08 16.03
C ILE A 356 2.73 28.55 17.32
N ALA A 357 3.85 29.14 17.74
CA ALA A 357 4.53 28.74 18.95
C ALA A 357 3.74 29.09 20.24
N GLN A 358 2.95 30.16 20.21
CA GLN A 358 2.13 30.60 21.35
C GLN A 358 0.78 29.90 21.43
N ALA A 359 0.15 29.63 20.28
CA ALA A 359 -1.16 28.99 20.20
C ALA A 359 -1.09 27.45 20.20
N GLY A 360 0.08 26.88 19.90
CA GLY A 360 0.24 25.42 19.76
C GLY A 360 0.59 24.70 21.08
N ASP A 361 0.30 23.41 21.11
CA ASP A 361 0.64 22.52 22.24
C ASP A 361 2.17 22.40 22.46
N SER A 362 2.60 21.89 23.62
CA SER A 362 4.03 21.64 23.94
C SER A 362 4.79 20.90 22.82
N ALA A 363 4.10 20.06 22.03
CA ALA A 363 4.67 19.29 20.92
C ALA A 363 4.97 20.11 19.64
N THR A 364 4.40 21.31 19.46
CA THR A 364 4.61 22.14 18.25
C THR A 364 5.87 22.99 18.37
N LEU A 365 6.17 23.48 19.57
CA LEU A 365 7.33 24.33 19.87
C LEU A 365 8.66 23.74 19.35
N PRO A 366 8.94 22.44 19.52
CA PRO A 366 10.16 21.86 18.96
C PRO A 366 10.22 21.85 17.44
N HIS A 367 9.08 21.67 16.77
CA HIS A 367 9.03 21.72 15.32
C HIS A 367 9.26 23.14 14.80
N VAL A 368 8.79 24.17 15.50
CA VAL A 368 9.06 25.59 15.19
C VAL A 368 10.55 25.88 15.34
N VAL A 369 11.17 25.46 16.44
CA VAL A 369 12.61 25.65 16.68
C VAL A 369 13.45 24.96 15.60
N ILE A 370 13.11 23.71 15.25
CA ILE A 370 13.81 22.97 14.19
C ILE A 370 13.64 23.66 12.84
N LEU A 371 12.44 24.17 12.53
CA LEU A 371 12.21 24.92 11.30
C LEU A 371 13.06 26.20 11.27
N LEU A 372 13.08 26.99 12.35
CA LEU A 372 13.90 28.21 12.45
C LEU A 372 15.40 27.90 12.25
N ARG A 373 15.91 26.83 12.89
CA ARG A 373 17.30 26.40 12.70
C ARG A 373 17.59 26.05 11.24
N ARG A 374 16.69 25.30 10.58
CA ARG A 374 16.84 24.93 9.15
C ARG A 374 16.78 26.15 8.24
N MET A 375 15.87 27.08 8.52
CA MET A 375 15.80 28.35 7.82
C MET A 375 17.12 29.10 7.94
N LEU A 376 17.66 29.27 9.17
CA LEU A 376 18.97 29.90 9.40
C LEU A 376 20.11 29.18 8.67
N SER A 377 20.15 27.84 8.65
CA SER A 377 21.13 27.09 7.86
C SER A 377 21.03 27.36 6.36
N GLY A 378 19.82 27.64 5.84
CA GLY A 378 19.63 28.07 4.46
C GLY A 378 20.23 29.45 4.19
N TYR A 379 20.17 30.36 5.17
CA TYR A 379 20.81 31.68 5.08
C TYR A 379 22.32 31.57 5.03
N ASP A 380 22.91 30.71 5.87
CA ASP A 380 24.36 30.47 5.86
C ASP A 380 24.82 29.99 4.48
N ARG A 381 24.05 29.14 3.82
CA ARG A 381 24.34 28.68 2.44
C ARG A 381 24.32 29.81 1.40
N PHE A 382 23.60 30.91 1.66
CA PHE A 382 23.60 32.09 0.78
C PHE A 382 24.70 33.10 1.07
N LYS A 383 25.20 33.14 2.30
CA LYS A 383 26.27 34.06 2.71
C LYS A 383 27.51 33.89 1.84
N ASP A 384 27.78 32.65 1.41
CA ASP A 384 28.92 32.29 0.57
C ASP A 384 28.60 32.29 -0.95
N GLY A 385 27.34 32.56 -1.32
CA GLY A 385 26.83 32.39 -2.69
C GLY A 385 26.85 33.66 -3.56
N LYS A 386 27.18 33.50 -4.85
CA LYS A 386 27.09 34.57 -5.89
C LYS A 386 25.65 34.91 -6.34
N LEU A 387 24.64 34.26 -5.78
CA LEU A 387 23.27 34.30 -6.29
C LEU A 387 22.49 35.58 -5.92
N LEU A 388 22.88 36.27 -4.84
CA LEU A 388 22.17 37.42 -4.28
C LEU A 388 22.90 38.73 -4.57
N ARG A 389 22.14 39.79 -4.90
CA ARG A 389 22.67 41.16 -4.94
C ARG A 389 23.04 41.62 -3.53
N GLU A 390 24.01 42.52 -3.40
CA GLU A 390 24.48 43.02 -2.10
C GLU A 390 23.36 43.66 -1.25
N ASP A 391 22.35 44.28 -1.87
CA ASP A 391 21.19 44.84 -1.17
C ASP A 391 20.28 43.75 -0.59
N GLN A 392 20.07 42.67 -1.35
CA GLN A 392 19.31 41.51 -0.87
C GLN A 392 20.05 40.83 0.28
N LYS A 393 21.39 40.72 0.21
CA LYS A 393 22.20 40.15 1.31
C LYS A 393 22.02 40.93 2.62
N LYS A 394 21.93 42.26 2.57
CA LYS A 394 21.66 43.10 3.75
C LYS A 394 20.27 42.85 4.33
N GLU A 395 19.25 42.74 3.47
CA GLU A 395 17.89 42.43 3.89
C GLU A 395 17.81 41.04 4.54
N PHE A 396 18.39 40.02 3.91
CA PHE A 396 18.47 38.68 4.47
C PHE A 396 19.25 38.66 5.79
N ALA A 397 20.36 39.39 5.91
CA ALA A 397 21.08 39.51 7.18
C ALA A 397 20.23 40.12 8.30
N ALA A 398 19.40 41.13 7.99
CA ALA A 398 18.47 41.72 8.95
C ALA A 398 17.36 40.72 9.36
N ARG A 399 16.80 39.97 8.40
CA ARG A 399 15.82 38.90 8.66
C ARG A 399 16.42 37.79 9.53
N ALA A 400 17.63 37.34 9.21
CA ALA A 400 18.36 36.34 9.98
C ALA A 400 18.60 36.78 11.43
N LYS A 401 18.96 38.05 11.67
CA LYS A 401 19.11 38.59 13.04
C LYS A 401 17.79 38.54 13.81
N LYS A 402 16.66 38.88 13.17
CA LYS A 402 15.33 38.76 13.79
C LYS A 402 15.01 37.32 14.17
N TRP A 403 15.29 36.36 13.29
CA TRP A 403 15.06 34.94 13.59
C TRP A 403 16.02 34.37 14.62
N HIS A 404 17.28 34.81 14.68
CA HIS A 404 18.19 34.48 15.79
C HIS A 404 17.65 34.98 17.12
N SER A 405 17.09 36.20 17.17
CA SER A 405 16.45 36.73 18.37
C SER A 405 15.21 35.91 18.77
N LEU A 406 14.35 35.56 17.81
CA LEU A 406 13.19 34.70 18.07
C LEU A 406 13.59 33.31 18.54
N LEU A 407 14.59 32.69 17.91
CA LEU A 407 15.14 31.41 18.32
C LEU A 407 15.65 31.49 19.77
N SER A 408 16.43 32.52 20.11
CA SER A 408 16.93 32.72 21.47
C SER A 408 15.79 32.81 22.49
N LYS A 409 14.74 33.61 22.20
CA LYS A 409 13.55 33.73 23.05
C LYS A 409 12.80 32.41 23.24
N LEU A 410 12.59 31.65 22.16
CA LEU A 410 11.88 30.37 22.22
C LEU A 410 12.70 29.30 22.95
N THR A 411 14.02 29.33 22.81
CA THR A 411 14.92 28.39 23.51
C THR A 411 15.13 28.73 24.98
N SER A 412 14.88 29.97 25.40
CA SER A 412 14.95 30.37 26.81
C SER A 412 13.68 30.07 27.60
N THR A 413 12.60 29.64 26.93
CA THR A 413 11.35 29.25 27.59
C THR A 413 11.52 27.94 28.37
N GLU A 414 10.97 27.86 29.58
CA GLU A 414 11.06 26.66 30.45
C GLU A 414 10.54 25.38 29.76
N ALA A 415 9.48 25.49 28.96
CA ALA A 415 8.93 24.39 28.17
C ALA A 415 9.96 23.76 27.19
N TRP A 416 10.83 24.58 26.59
CA TRP A 416 11.91 24.10 25.72
C TRP A 416 13.03 23.41 26.50
N GLN A 417 13.37 23.94 27.68
CA GLN A 417 14.42 23.39 28.52
C GLN A 417 14.07 22.02 29.09
N ASN A 418 12.79 21.77 29.38
CA ASN A 418 12.32 20.52 29.96
C ASN A 418 12.07 19.43 28.90
N GLU A 419 11.23 19.69 27.90
CA GLU A 419 10.79 18.66 26.93
C GLU A 419 11.40 18.85 25.52
N GLY A 420 11.66 20.10 25.14
CA GLY A 420 12.09 20.45 23.79
C GLY A 420 13.43 19.86 23.38
N GLN A 421 14.43 19.90 24.26
CA GLN A 421 15.76 19.33 23.99
C GLN A 421 15.73 17.81 23.81
N LEU A 422 14.90 17.11 24.59
CA LEU A 422 14.76 15.66 24.48
C LEU A 422 14.07 15.29 23.16
N LEU A 423 12.99 16.00 22.81
CA LEU A 423 12.27 15.80 21.56
C LEU A 423 13.13 16.15 20.34
N GLU A 424 13.94 17.21 20.39
CA GLU A 424 14.89 17.56 19.33
C GLU A 424 15.92 16.43 19.12
N LYS A 425 16.52 15.93 20.21
CA LYS A 425 17.43 14.77 20.16
C LYS A 425 16.75 13.53 19.58
N GLN A 426 15.50 13.26 19.96
CA GLN A 426 14.73 12.14 19.40
C GLN A 426 14.40 12.33 17.91
N ILE A 427 14.08 13.55 17.48
CA ILE A 427 13.80 13.85 16.07
C ILE A 427 15.08 13.70 15.23
N TRP A 428 16.21 14.20 15.74
CA TRP A 428 17.52 14.00 15.10
C TRP A 428 17.93 12.53 15.07
N ALA A 429 17.72 11.79 16.17
CA ALA A 429 17.97 10.35 16.24
C ALA A 429 17.06 9.56 15.27
N LYS A 430 15.78 9.94 15.12
CA LYS A 430 14.86 9.39 14.12
C LYS A 430 15.27 9.77 12.69
N GLY A 431 15.79 10.97 12.46
CA GLY A 431 16.37 11.39 11.19
C GLY A 431 17.63 10.60 10.80
N GLN A 432 18.46 10.25 11.78
CA GLN A 432 19.54 9.28 11.60
C GLN A 432 19.02 7.85 11.48
N GLY A 433 17.93 7.50 12.17
CA GLY A 433 17.18 6.26 11.98
C GLY A 433 16.66 6.10 10.55
N ILE A 434 16.27 7.18 9.88
CA ILE A 434 15.95 7.18 8.44
C ILE A 434 17.21 6.96 7.59
N LYS A 435 18.39 7.42 8.02
CA LYS A 435 19.68 7.03 7.40
C LYS A 435 20.02 5.57 7.67
N VAL A 436 19.68 5.03 8.84
CA VAL A 436 19.85 3.61 9.20
C VAL A 436 18.85 2.75 8.44
N ASP A 437 17.59 3.16 8.27
CA ASP A 437 16.58 2.57 7.38
C ASP A 437 17.05 2.65 5.92
N ARG A 438 17.69 3.75 5.52
CA ARG A 438 18.31 3.88 4.20
C ARG A 438 19.50 2.94 4.05
N LEU A 439 20.35 2.79 5.06
CA LEU A 439 21.49 1.87 5.08
C LEU A 439 21.06 0.41 5.20
N THR A 440 19.98 0.11 5.90
CA THR A 440 19.42 -1.24 6.03
C THR A 440 18.64 -1.61 4.78
N ALA A 441 17.85 -0.69 4.20
CA ALA A 441 17.24 -0.86 2.88
C ALA A 441 18.32 -1.00 1.81
N GLN A 442 19.37 -0.18 1.84
CA GLN A 442 20.52 -0.29 0.93
C GLN A 442 21.32 -1.57 1.18
N LYS A 443 21.47 -2.04 2.43
CA LYS A 443 22.07 -3.37 2.72
C LYS A 443 21.17 -4.52 2.31
N HIS A 444 19.85 -4.35 2.35
CA HIS A 444 18.88 -5.34 1.89
C HIS A 444 18.88 -5.40 0.36
N GLU A 445 18.96 -4.24 -0.28
CA GLU A 445 19.13 -4.03 -1.72
C GLU A 445 20.49 -4.57 -2.17
N GLU A 446 21.60 -4.26 -1.51
CA GLU A 446 22.94 -4.81 -1.76
C GLU A 446 23.01 -6.31 -1.46
N LYS A 447 22.32 -6.83 -0.44
CA LYS A 447 22.18 -8.29 -0.22
C LYS A 447 21.36 -8.94 -1.33
N SER A 448 20.34 -8.25 -1.84
CA SER A 448 19.53 -8.72 -2.97
C SER A 448 20.34 -8.67 -4.28
N GLU A 449 21.12 -7.62 -4.52
CA GLU A 449 22.03 -7.46 -5.66
C GLU A 449 23.21 -8.43 -5.57
N ALA A 450 23.76 -8.69 -4.40
CA ALA A 450 24.81 -9.68 -4.19
C ALA A 450 24.29 -11.11 -4.38
N ARG A 451 23.03 -11.38 -4.02
CA ARG A 451 22.33 -12.62 -4.38
C ARG A 451 22.10 -12.71 -5.90
N MET A 452 21.77 -11.61 -6.57
CA MET A 452 21.58 -11.53 -8.04
C MET A 452 22.89 -11.68 -8.83
N ARG A 453 24.01 -11.15 -8.31
CA ARG A 453 25.35 -11.35 -8.89
C ARG A 453 25.83 -12.80 -8.75
N ARG A 454 25.49 -13.47 -7.64
CA ARG A 454 25.77 -14.91 -7.44
C ARG A 454 24.89 -15.82 -8.29
N SER A 455 23.75 -15.35 -8.79
CA SER A 455 22.87 -16.07 -9.72
C SER A 455 23.13 -15.72 -11.20
N GLY A 456 24.23 -15.02 -11.52
CA GLY A 456 24.67 -14.78 -12.91
C GLY A 456 23.98 -13.63 -13.65
N VAL A 457 23.18 -12.79 -12.98
CA VAL A 457 22.50 -11.65 -13.62
C VAL A 457 23.41 -10.42 -13.58
N LYS A 458 23.80 -9.88 -14.74
CA LYS A 458 24.75 -8.76 -14.84
C LYS A 458 24.11 -7.40 -14.44
N PRO A 459 24.85 -6.46 -13.81
CA PRO A 459 24.29 -5.26 -13.18
C PRO A 459 24.08 -4.05 -14.12
N SER A 460 24.13 -4.21 -15.44
CA SER A 460 24.24 -3.07 -16.38
C SER A 460 22.94 -2.52 -16.96
N SER A 461 21.76 -2.90 -16.45
CA SER A 461 20.47 -2.42 -16.99
C SER A 461 19.90 -1.17 -16.28
N MET A 462 20.49 -0.71 -15.17
CA MET A 462 19.89 0.34 -14.32
C MET A 462 20.34 1.80 -14.60
N ARG A 463 20.82 2.15 -15.80
CA ARG A 463 20.99 3.57 -16.17
C ARG A 463 20.19 3.92 -17.41
N GLY A 464 19.35 4.94 -17.26
CA GLY A 464 18.32 5.34 -18.21
C GLY A 464 18.81 5.60 -19.63
N GLY A 465 17.98 5.21 -20.59
CA GLY A 465 18.11 5.60 -21.99
C GLY A 465 17.49 6.98 -22.23
N VAL A 466 18.33 7.97 -22.49
CA VAL A 466 18.01 9.15 -23.29
C VAL A 466 19.08 9.21 -24.40
N TYR A 467 18.62 9.02 -25.64
CA TYR A 467 19.26 9.16 -26.96
C TYR A 467 20.71 8.65 -27.18
N SER A 468 20.85 7.63 -28.02
CA SER A 468 21.69 7.69 -29.24
C SER A 468 21.40 6.49 -30.16
N ARG A 469 20.99 6.76 -31.40
CA ARG A 469 21.07 5.82 -32.51
C ARG A 469 22.54 5.63 -32.88
N ARG A 470 23.06 4.40 -32.83
CA ARG A 470 24.08 3.94 -33.78
C ARG A 470 24.11 2.42 -33.85
N ALA A 471 24.11 1.92 -35.07
CA ALA A 471 24.18 0.51 -35.45
C ALA A 471 25.50 -0.13 -35.00
N SER A 472 25.45 -1.39 -34.55
CA SER A 472 26.57 -2.34 -34.48
C SER A 472 26.00 -3.77 -34.41
N GLY A 473 26.54 -4.66 -35.25
CA GLY A 473 25.96 -5.95 -35.65
C GLY A 473 26.07 -7.13 -34.66
N PRO A 474 25.81 -8.37 -35.13
CA PRO A 474 25.64 -9.54 -34.26
C PRO A 474 26.97 -10.26 -34.02
N GLU A 475 27.35 -10.44 -32.75
CA GLU A 475 28.36 -11.42 -32.32
C GLU A 475 27.63 -12.54 -31.54
N GLN A 476 27.42 -13.69 -32.17
CA GLN A 476 28.25 -14.89 -32.08
C GLN A 476 28.01 -15.71 -30.79
N GLU A 477 26.98 -16.57 -30.85
CA GLU A 477 26.90 -17.77 -30.01
C GLU A 477 27.83 -18.86 -30.54
N SER A 478 28.56 -19.46 -29.61
CA SER A 478 29.56 -20.50 -29.80
C SER A 478 28.98 -21.85 -30.22
N GLY A 479 29.24 -22.20 -31.47
CA GLY A 479 29.67 -23.52 -31.98
C GLY A 479 29.26 -24.82 -31.27
N ARG A 480 28.34 -25.55 -31.91
CA ARG A 480 28.52 -26.99 -32.19
C ARG A 480 28.17 -27.27 -33.66
N LEU A 481 29.16 -27.73 -34.42
CA LEU A 481 29.01 -28.08 -35.84
C LEU A 481 28.21 -29.40 -35.99
N PRO A 482 27.26 -29.50 -36.95
CA PRO A 482 26.53 -30.74 -37.23
C PRO A 482 27.44 -31.75 -37.93
N THR A 483 27.52 -32.97 -37.41
CA THR A 483 28.48 -34.00 -37.85
C THR A 483 28.01 -34.84 -39.03
N THR A 484 26.83 -34.59 -39.62
CA THR A 484 26.37 -35.37 -40.79
C THR A 484 25.62 -34.53 -41.84
N LYS A 485 25.77 -34.91 -43.11
CA LYS A 485 25.11 -34.28 -44.28
C LYS A 485 23.57 -34.35 -44.22
N LYS A 486 23.04 -35.27 -43.40
CA LYS A 486 21.61 -35.47 -43.15
C LYS A 486 21.05 -34.43 -42.16
N ASP A 487 21.82 -34.06 -41.14
CA ASP A 487 21.46 -32.99 -40.19
C ASP A 487 21.42 -31.60 -40.85
N LEU A 488 22.31 -31.36 -41.83
CA LEU A 488 22.32 -30.09 -42.57
C LEU A 488 21.05 -29.92 -43.41
N ARG A 489 20.58 -30.99 -44.08
CA ARG A 489 19.34 -30.96 -44.87
C ARG A 489 18.12 -30.76 -43.98
N ARG A 490 18.06 -31.47 -42.85
CA ARG A 490 16.97 -31.33 -41.89
C ARG A 490 16.86 -29.91 -41.33
N LYS A 491 17.99 -29.28 -40.98
CA LYS A 491 18.00 -27.87 -40.52
C LYS A 491 17.62 -26.88 -41.61
N ILE A 492 17.95 -27.14 -42.87
CA ILE A 492 17.52 -26.31 -44.01
C ILE A 492 16.00 -26.42 -44.22
N ASP A 493 15.45 -27.62 -44.10
CA ASP A 493 14.00 -27.83 -44.24
C ASP A 493 13.23 -27.22 -43.04
N GLU A 494 13.74 -27.36 -41.80
CA GLU A 494 13.20 -26.71 -40.60
C GLU A 494 13.24 -25.16 -40.71
N ALA A 495 14.30 -24.59 -41.29
CA ALA A 495 14.39 -23.15 -41.53
C ALA A 495 13.43 -22.66 -42.63
N ARG A 496 13.17 -23.48 -43.65
CA ARG A 496 12.20 -23.18 -44.70
C ARG A 496 10.76 -23.22 -44.20
N THR A 497 10.43 -24.18 -43.33
CA THR A 497 9.11 -24.22 -42.68
C THR A 497 8.90 -23.02 -41.76
N TRP A 498 9.94 -22.63 -41.01
CA TRP A 498 9.85 -21.46 -40.13
C TRP A 498 9.63 -20.15 -40.88
N ASN A 499 10.33 -19.91 -42.00
CA ASN A 499 10.08 -18.73 -42.83
C ASN A 499 8.66 -18.71 -43.40
N ARG A 500 8.10 -19.87 -43.78
CA ARG A 500 6.73 -19.97 -44.28
C ARG A 500 5.70 -19.60 -43.20
N ASP A 501 5.93 -20.04 -41.97
CA ASP A 501 5.04 -19.73 -40.83
C ASP A 501 5.12 -18.26 -40.42
N VAL A 502 6.30 -17.64 -40.56
CA VAL A 502 6.49 -16.20 -40.35
C VAL A 502 5.76 -15.39 -41.42
N ASP A 503 5.86 -15.77 -42.70
CA ASP A 503 5.15 -15.09 -43.80
C ASP A 503 3.62 -15.19 -43.63
N VAL A 504 3.11 -16.35 -43.22
CA VAL A 504 1.68 -16.56 -42.91
C VAL A 504 1.25 -15.71 -41.70
N GLY A 505 2.11 -15.59 -40.68
CA GLY A 505 1.90 -14.73 -39.53
C GLY A 505 1.84 -13.24 -39.89
N GLU A 506 2.74 -12.77 -40.76
CA GLU A 506 2.77 -11.39 -41.25
C GLU A 506 1.51 -11.05 -42.07
N GLN A 507 1.06 -11.97 -42.94
CA GLN A 507 -0.20 -11.80 -43.67
C GLN A 507 -1.42 -11.71 -42.75
N GLY A 508 -1.47 -12.53 -41.69
CA GLY A 508 -2.54 -12.47 -40.68
C GLY A 508 -2.53 -11.16 -39.86
N ILE A 509 -1.36 -10.59 -39.60
CA ILE A 509 -1.22 -9.29 -38.93
C ILE A 509 -1.69 -8.16 -39.86
N GLU A 510 -1.30 -8.16 -41.13
CA GLU A 510 -1.76 -7.16 -42.10
C GLU A 510 -3.28 -7.18 -42.28
N GLU A 511 -3.90 -8.37 -42.33
CA GLU A 511 -5.34 -8.51 -42.47
C GLU A 511 -6.09 -7.96 -41.24
N ARG A 512 -5.58 -8.26 -40.03
CA ARG A 512 -6.11 -7.67 -38.79
C ARG A 512 -5.96 -6.15 -38.77
N GLN A 513 -4.83 -5.61 -39.22
CA GLN A 513 -4.63 -4.16 -39.31
C GLN A 513 -5.59 -3.50 -40.31
N LYS A 514 -5.84 -4.13 -41.48
CA LYS A 514 -6.85 -3.66 -42.45
C LYS A 514 -8.25 -3.67 -41.83
N LYS A 515 -8.63 -4.74 -41.12
CA LYS A 515 -9.92 -4.84 -40.42
C LYS A 515 -10.07 -3.76 -39.34
N THR A 516 -9.01 -3.49 -38.59
CA THR A 516 -8.99 -2.46 -37.54
C THR A 516 -9.10 -1.05 -38.12
N ARG A 517 -8.46 -0.79 -39.27
CA ARG A 517 -8.61 0.47 -40.02
C ARG A 517 -10.02 0.65 -40.56
N GLY A 518 -10.66 -0.44 -41.03
CA GLY A 518 -12.07 -0.43 -41.46
C GLY A 518 -13.01 -0.06 -40.32
N LEU A 519 -12.87 -0.71 -39.15
CA LEU A 519 -13.66 -0.41 -37.95
C LEU A 519 -13.48 1.04 -37.49
N ARG A 520 -12.25 1.58 -37.50
CA ARG A 520 -12.01 2.98 -37.16
C ARG A 520 -12.70 3.97 -38.12
N ARG A 521 -12.83 3.63 -39.40
CA ARG A 521 -13.56 4.47 -40.37
C ARG A 521 -15.07 4.44 -40.15
N ILE A 522 -15.62 3.27 -39.80
CA ILE A 522 -17.04 3.12 -39.44
C ILE A 522 -17.34 3.93 -38.18
N LEU A 523 -16.52 3.76 -37.14
CA LEU A 523 -16.70 4.45 -35.85
C LEU A 523 -16.52 5.98 -35.99
N LYS A 524 -15.69 6.44 -36.94
CA LYS A 524 -15.59 7.87 -37.28
C LYS A 524 -16.86 8.39 -37.95
N ARG A 525 -17.44 7.64 -38.89
CA ARG A 525 -18.71 7.99 -39.57
C ARG A 525 -19.88 8.01 -38.60
N GLU A 526 -19.98 7.04 -37.70
CA GLU A 526 -21.02 7.02 -36.66
C GLU A 526 -20.91 8.23 -35.72
N ARG A 527 -19.67 8.64 -35.39
CA ARG A 527 -19.43 9.82 -34.54
C ARG A 527 -19.68 11.15 -35.24
N GLU A 528 -19.54 11.20 -36.57
CA GLU A 528 -19.92 12.36 -37.39
C GLU A 528 -21.45 12.43 -37.53
N ALA A 529 -22.12 11.29 -37.75
CA ALA A 529 -23.59 11.22 -37.79
C ALA A 529 -24.26 11.57 -36.44
N MET A 530 -23.66 11.18 -35.31
CA MET A 530 -24.14 11.58 -33.98
C MET A 530 -24.04 13.09 -33.75
N LYS A 531 -23.00 13.74 -34.28
CA LYS A 531 -22.84 15.20 -34.17
C LYS A 531 -23.85 15.96 -35.02
N GLU A 532 -24.17 15.46 -36.21
CA GLU A 532 -25.22 16.05 -37.05
C GLU A 532 -26.63 15.90 -36.43
N GLN A 533 -26.87 14.84 -35.64
CA GLN A 533 -28.13 14.71 -34.87
C GLN A 533 -28.20 15.66 -33.67
N ASP A 534 -27.09 15.88 -32.97
CA ASP A 534 -27.04 16.85 -31.86
C ASP A 534 -27.20 18.31 -32.37
N GLU A 535 -26.62 18.66 -33.52
CA GLU A 535 -26.80 19.98 -34.14
C GLU A 535 -28.24 20.24 -34.63
N PHE A 536 -28.98 19.19 -35.03
CA PHE A 536 -30.40 19.30 -35.38
C PHE A 536 -31.29 19.50 -34.14
N SER A 537 -30.93 18.87 -33.01
CA SER A 537 -31.63 19.04 -31.73
C SER A 537 -31.44 20.46 -31.16
N ASP A 538 -30.24 21.03 -31.29
CA ASP A 538 -29.97 22.41 -30.84
C ASP A 538 -30.68 23.44 -31.73
N PHE A 539 -30.86 23.16 -33.03
CA PHE A 539 -31.61 24.03 -33.94
C PHE A 539 -33.13 24.02 -33.67
N GLU A 540 -33.73 22.88 -33.33
CA GLU A 540 -35.15 22.82 -32.93
C GLU A 540 -35.41 23.55 -31.59
N HIS A 541 -34.43 23.52 -30.67
CA HIS A 541 -34.55 24.20 -29.38
C HIS A 541 -34.48 25.74 -29.51
N ASP A 542 -33.80 26.26 -30.54
CA ASP A 542 -33.64 27.70 -30.79
C ASP A 542 -34.79 28.30 -31.64
N VAL A 543 -35.53 27.47 -32.38
CA VAL A 543 -36.73 27.86 -33.15
C VAL A 543 -38.00 27.85 -32.29
N LEU A 544 -38.05 27.05 -31.21
CA LEU A 544 -39.18 27.02 -30.28
C LEU A 544 -39.15 28.12 -29.19
N PHE A 545 -38.05 28.87 -29.08
CA PHE A 545 -37.85 29.92 -28.05
C PHE A 545 -37.59 31.33 -28.60
N LYS A 546 -37.93 31.59 -29.87
CA LYS A 546 -38.12 32.93 -30.44
C LYS A 546 -39.55 33.06 -30.95
#